data_AF-A0A061N9Q9-F1
#
_entry.id   AF-A0A061N9Q9-F1
#
_cell.length_a   1.000
_cell.length_b   1.000
_cell.length_c   1.000
_cell.angle_alpha   90.00
_cell.angle_beta   90.00
_cell.angle_gamma   90.00
#
_symmetry.space_group_name_H-M   'P 1'
#
loop_
_entity.id
_entity.type
_entity.pdbx_description
1 polymer ?
#
loop_
_entity_poly.entity_id
_entity_poly.type
_entity_poly.pdbx_seq_one_letter_code
_entity_poly.pdbx_strand_id
1 'polypeptide(L)'
;MHHLTMLNEVDFMRSIDQSYVGILLSDLEGRIFYANERVSEISGAPLEEIVGKTPKEMEEAGIIIKQSMEVLQKKSAHNLSKTT
;
A
#
# COMPACT_ATOMS: atom_id res chain seq x y z
N MET A 1 5.65 14.07 31.31
CA MET A 1 4.46 14.62 30.62
C MET A 1 4.71 14.39 29.13
N HIS A 2 4.17 13.30 28.57
CA HIS A 2 4.39 12.96 27.16
C HIS A 2 3.68 14.01 26.30
N HIS A 3 4.46 14.77 25.55
CA HIS A 3 3.95 15.75 24.61
C HIS A 3 3.34 14.99 23.44
N LEU A 4 2.04 14.68 23.51
CA LEU A 4 1.25 14.31 22.35
C LEU A 4 1.09 15.57 21.52
N THR A 5 2.08 15.83 20.66
CA THR A 5 1.95 16.80 19.59
C THR A 5 0.86 16.28 18.66
N MET A 6 -0.17 17.10 18.40
CA MET A 6 -1.17 16.79 17.39
C MET A 6 -0.43 16.61 16.05
N LEU A 7 -0.39 15.37 15.55
CA LEU A 7 0.14 15.03 14.24
C LEU A 7 -0.74 15.73 13.20
N ASN A 8 -0.19 16.76 12.56
CA ASN A 8 -0.84 17.36 11.40
C ASN A 8 -0.56 16.49 10.15
N GLU A 9 -1.27 16.79 9.06
CA GLU A 9 -1.15 16.04 7.81
C GLU A 9 0.29 15.97 7.28
N VAL A 10 1.05 17.07 7.42
CA VAL A 10 2.45 17.15 6.96
C VAL A 10 3.36 16.24 7.79
N ASP A 11 3.22 16.26 9.12
CA ASP A 11 4.01 15.41 10.01
C ASP A 11 3.66 13.93 9.82
N PHE A 12 2.39 13.64 9.51
CA PHE A 12 1.94 12.29 9.21
C PHE A 12 2.56 11.79 7.91
N MET A 13 2.45 12.56 6.81
CA MET A 13 3.06 12.20 5.53
C MET A 13 4.58 12.02 5.64
N ARG A 14 5.28 12.92 6.35
CA ARG A 14 6.72 12.76 6.60
C ARG A 14 7.06 11.47 7.34
N SER A 15 6.23 11.07 8.30
CA SER A 15 6.42 9.82 9.04
C SER A 15 6.20 8.59 8.15
N ILE A 16 5.25 8.68 7.22
CA ILE A 16 5.01 7.63 6.21
C ILE A 16 6.19 7.53 5.23
N ASP A 17 6.72 8.65 4.75
CA ASP A 17 7.85 8.68 3.81
C ASP A 17 9.14 8.15 4.45
N GLN A 18 9.40 8.47 5.73
CA GLN A 18 10.59 8.00 6.46
C GLN A 18 10.47 6.56 6.97
N SER A 19 9.35 5.89 6.70
CA SER A 19 9.12 4.51 7.14
C SER A 19 10.10 3.53 6.48
N TYR A 20 10.57 2.55 7.25
CA TYR A 20 11.35 1.42 6.73
C TYR A 20 10.49 0.39 5.99
N VAL A 21 9.16 0.50 6.07
CA VAL A 21 8.23 -0.36 5.33
C VAL A 21 7.67 0.38 4.11
N GLY A 22 7.47 -0.37 3.02
CA GLY A 22 6.77 0.13 1.84
C GLY A 22 5.28 0.33 2.16
N ILE A 23 4.77 1.52 1.88
CA ILE A 23 3.38 1.89 2.15
C ILE A 23 2.71 2.28 0.84
N LEU A 24 1.57 1.63 0.56
CA LEU A 24 0.70 1.90 -0.57
C LEU A 24 -0.66 2.34 -0.06
N LEU A 25 -1.24 3.36 -0.68
CA LEU A 25 -2.65 3.74 -0.47
C LEU A 25 -3.39 3.57 -1.79
N SER A 26 -4.56 2.92 -1.70
CA SER A 26 -5.43 2.65 -2.84
C SER A 26 -6.83 3.21 -2.62
N ASP A 27 -7.53 3.49 -3.70
CA ASP A 27 -8.97 3.70 -3.64
C ASP A 27 -9.72 2.38 -3.33
N LEU A 28 -11.06 2.46 -3.34
CA LEU A 28 -11.93 1.31 -3.07
C LEU A 28 -11.89 0.24 -4.17
N GLU A 29 -11.46 0.59 -5.39
CA GLU A 29 -11.28 -0.33 -6.51
C GLU A 29 -9.87 -0.95 -6.52
N GLY A 30 -9.02 -0.55 -5.58
CA GLY A 30 -7.65 -1.05 -5.44
C GLY A 30 -6.65 -0.34 -6.34
N ARG A 31 -7.01 0.78 -6.98
CA ARG A 31 -6.04 1.57 -7.74
C ARG A 31 -5.17 2.37 -6.77
N ILE A 32 -3.86 2.16 -6.85
CA ILE A 32 -2.90 2.89 -6.02
C ILE A 32 -2.92 4.37 -6.40
N PHE A 33 -3.12 5.27 -5.44
CA PHE A 33 -2.99 6.71 -5.66
C PHE A 33 -1.79 7.31 -4.92
N TYR A 34 -1.18 6.56 -4.00
CA TYR A 34 0.03 6.96 -3.31
C TYR A 34 0.91 5.74 -2.99
N ALA A 35 2.22 5.94 -3.10
CA ALA A 35 3.25 5.01 -2.71
C ALA A 35 4.42 5.81 -2.12
N ASN A 36 4.94 5.41 -0.97
CA ASN A 36 6.14 6.05 -0.42
C ASN A 36 7.42 5.59 -1.16
N GLU A 37 8.51 6.34 -1.03
CA GLU A 37 9.80 6.03 -1.67
C GLU A 37 10.30 4.62 -1.35
N ARG A 38 10.06 4.16 -0.11
CA ARG A 38 10.42 2.81 0.34
C ARG A 38 9.83 1.71 -0.53
N VAL A 39 8.63 1.90 -1.12
CA VAL A 39 8.08 0.93 -2.07
C VAL A 39 8.98 0.80 -3.30
N SER A 40 9.45 1.92 -3.85
CA SER A 40 10.31 1.92 -5.04
C SER A 40 11.64 1.23 -4.74
N GLU A 41 12.25 1.52 -3.60
CA GLU A 41 13.50 0.88 -3.17
C GLU A 41 13.36 -0.64 -3.02
N ILE A 42 12.27 -1.11 -2.39
CA ILE A 42 12.05 -2.55 -2.14
C ILE A 42 11.70 -3.29 -3.43
N SER A 43 10.85 -2.70 -4.27
CA SER A 43 10.36 -3.34 -5.49
C SER A 43 11.31 -3.21 -6.67
N GLY A 44 12.20 -2.21 -6.66
CA GLY A 44 13.04 -1.83 -7.80
C GLY A 44 12.26 -1.15 -8.93
N ALA A 45 10.95 -0.90 -8.75
CA ALA A 45 10.11 -0.24 -9.74
C ALA A 45 9.97 1.26 -9.41
N PRO A 46 9.98 2.14 -10.42
CA PRO A 46 9.75 3.57 -10.20
C PRO A 46 8.29 3.82 -9.78
N LEU A 47 8.06 4.86 -8.97
CA LEU A 47 6.72 5.13 -8.40
C LEU A 47 5.67 5.40 -9.49
N GLU A 48 6.08 5.93 -10.63
CA GLU A 48 5.23 6.18 -11.81
C GLU A 48 4.69 4.89 -12.44
N GLU A 49 5.38 3.76 -12.23
CA GLU A 49 4.92 2.45 -12.66
C GLU A 49 4.04 1.75 -11.61
N ILE A 50 3.86 2.36 -10.44
CA ILE A 50 3.08 1.81 -9.32
C ILE A 50 1.80 2.64 -9.12
N VAL A 51 1.94 3.96 -9.01
CA VAL A 51 0.82 4.88 -8.88
C VAL A 51 -0.03 4.81 -10.14
N GLY A 52 -1.34 4.71 -9.94
CA GLY A 52 -2.31 4.53 -11.00
C GLY A 52 -2.51 3.09 -11.42
N LYS A 53 -1.81 2.09 -10.87
CA LYS A 53 -2.08 0.66 -11.14
C LYS A 53 -2.87 -0.01 -10.03
N THR A 54 -3.56 -1.08 -10.38
CA THR A 54 -4.15 -2.05 -9.46
C THR A 54 -3.15 -3.19 -9.17
N PRO A 55 -3.31 -3.95 -8.07
CA PRO A 55 -2.46 -5.11 -7.78
C PRO A 55 -2.37 -6.12 -8.93
N LYS A 56 -3.48 -6.30 -9.67
CA LYS A 56 -3.53 -7.19 -10.84
C LYS A 56 -2.67 -6.67 -11.99
N GLU A 57 -2.79 -5.38 -12.32
CA GLU A 57 -1.95 -4.75 -13.36
C GLU A 57 -0.46 -4.76 -12.97
N MET A 58 -0.15 -4.62 -11.67
CA MET A 58 1.21 -4.75 -11.16
C MET A 58 1.74 -6.19 -11.29
N GLU A 59 0.93 -7.20 -10.96
CA GLU A 59 1.27 -8.62 -11.15
C GLU A 59 1.55 -8.95 -12.62
N GLU A 60 0.69 -8.51 -13.52
CA GLU A 60 0.86 -8.68 -14.98
C GLU A 60 2.12 -7.98 -15.50
N ALA A 61 2.50 -6.84 -14.91
CA ALA A 61 3.74 -6.13 -15.20
C ALA A 61 4.99 -6.77 -14.54
N GLY A 62 4.84 -7.86 -13.78
CA GLY A 62 5.94 -8.53 -13.07
C GLY A 62 6.38 -7.82 -11.78
N ILE A 63 5.64 -6.80 -11.34
CA ILE A 63 5.86 -6.07 -10.08
C ILE A 63 5.08 -6.79 -8.98
N ILE A 64 5.62 -7.93 -8.52
CA ILE A 64 4.92 -8.76 -7.52
C ILE A 64 5.35 -8.39 -6.10
N ILE A 65 4.49 -7.65 -5.41
CA ILE A 65 4.50 -7.54 -3.95
C ILE A 65 3.71 -8.74 -3.41
N LYS A 66 4.37 -9.90 -3.34
CA LYS A 66 3.77 -11.20 -2.95
C LYS A 66 2.85 -11.11 -1.72
N GLN A 67 3.17 -10.21 -0.77
CA GLN A 67 2.38 -9.97 0.42
C GLN A 67 0.99 -9.36 0.15
N SER A 68 0.83 -8.48 -0.84
CA SER A 68 -0.48 -7.86 -1.15
C SER A 68 -1.49 -8.88 -1.65
N MET A 69 -1.06 -9.84 -2.48
CA MET A 69 -1.92 -10.90 -3.02
C MET A 69 -2.41 -11.87 -1.93
N GLU A 70 -1.54 -12.25 -1.00
CA GLU A 70 -1.88 -13.13 0.12
C GLU A 70 -2.93 -12.51 1.05
N VAL A 71 -2.87 -11.21 1.31
CA VAL A 71 -3.86 -10.50 2.15
C VAL A 71 -5.22 -10.38 1.45
N LEU A 72 -5.26 -10.09 0.14
CA LEU A 72 -6.50 -9.99 -0.64
C LEU A 72 -7.24 -11.33 -0.75
N GLN A 73 -6.51 -12.43 -0.94
CA GLN A 73 -7.08 -13.77 -0.95
C GLN A 73 -7.70 -14.13 0.40
N LYS A 74 -7.03 -13.78 1.51
CA LYS A 74 -7.57 -13.99 2.87
C LYS A 74 -8.84 -13.19 3.14
N LYS A 75 -8.93 -11.92 2.69
CA LYS A 75 -10.15 -11.11 2.81
C LYS A 75 -11.33 -11.70 2.01
N SER A 76 -11.07 -12.19 0.81
CA SER A 76 -12.09 -12.85 -0.03
C SER A 76 -12.65 -14.10 0.67
N ALA A 77 -11.78 -14.93 1.24
CA ALA A 77 -12.19 -16.12 2.00
C ALA A 77 -12.96 -15.79 3.29
N HIS A 78 -12.58 -14.71 3.99
CA HIS A 78 -13.25 -14.28 5.22
C HIS A 78 -14.62 -13.62 4.98
N ASN A 79 -14.84 -13.01 3.81
CA ASN A 79 -16.14 -12.41 3.47
C ASN A 79 -17.17 -13.45 3.00
N LEU A 80 -16.73 -14.59 2.43
CA LEU A 80 -17.60 -15.71 2.07
C LEU A 80 -18.15 -16.49 3.29
N SER A 81 -17.50 -16.41 4.45
CA SER A 81 -17.94 -17.13 5.67
C SER A 81 -18.93 -16.35 6.53
N LYS A 82 -19.28 -15.11 6.17
CA LYS A 82 -20.21 -14.25 6.93
C LYS A 82 -21.58 -14.08 6.25
N THR A 83 -21.81 -14.78 5.14
CA THR A 83 -23.07 -14.70 4.35
C THR A 83 -23.90 -15.98 4.42
N THR A 84 -23.63 -16.87 5.38
CA THR A 84 -24.40 -18.10 5.62
C THR A 84 -24.86 -18.16 7.06
#